data_AF-A0A4S4FRC3-F1
#
_entry.id   AF-A0A4S4FRC3-F1
#
_cell.length_a   1.000
_cell.length_b   1.000
_cell.length_c   1.000
_cell.angle_alpha   90.00
_cell.angle_beta   90.00
_cell.angle_gamma   90.00
#
_symmetry.space_group_name_H-M   'P 1'
#
loop_
_entity.id
_entity.type
_entity.pdbx_description
1 polymer ?
#
loop_
_entity_poly.entity_id
_entity_poly.type
_entity_poly.pdbx_seq_one_letter_code
_entity_poly.pdbx_strand_id
1 'polypeptide(L)'
;MDWVTAQLSSFSDWFPLIGTLLVVLAGLIGLTAVLGADSRRRHNARFDDALAGVMVALGRRAEALEAWSHGDQDSGRNAVRVRSMTEPPSDVDLQTHLDIACMTAPRRHRSTMHMLTNASTMMSHGRVDWQIVRSADLSRLTRKWRTRVIDRAEFVSRLDAIEVEVRAQERVANRRDDDDFATEQLTGLSKRPLLI
;
A
#
# COMPACT_ATOMS: atom_id res chain seq x y z
N MET A 1 51.76 -60.59 -14.51
CA MET A 1 51.08 -59.58 -15.37
C MET A 1 49.62 -59.39 -14.94
N ASP A 2 49.23 -59.87 -13.75
CA ASP A 2 47.82 -60.00 -13.34
C ASP A 2 47.33 -58.91 -12.37
N TRP A 3 48.23 -58.08 -11.84
CA TRP A 3 47.83 -56.98 -10.95
C TRP A 3 47.22 -55.78 -11.71
N VAL A 4 47.54 -55.61 -13.01
CA VAL A 4 47.04 -54.48 -13.82
C VAL A 4 45.58 -54.69 -14.22
N THR A 5 45.16 -55.93 -14.46
CA THR A 5 43.79 -56.28 -14.83
C THR A 5 42.83 -56.21 -13.64
N ALA A 6 43.28 -56.57 -12.43
CA ALA A 6 42.49 -56.42 -11.21
C ALA A 6 42.22 -54.94 -10.82
N GLN A 7 43.14 -54.03 -11.17
CA GLN A 7 42.98 -52.61 -10.88
C GLN A 7 42.02 -51.91 -11.86
N LEU A 8 41.90 -52.41 -13.10
CA LEU A 8 40.99 -51.90 -14.11
C LEU A 8 39.54 -52.37 -13.92
N SER A 9 39.31 -53.59 -13.41
CA SER A 9 37.95 -54.07 -13.09
C SER A 9 37.30 -53.29 -11.95
N SER A 10 38.10 -52.86 -10.96
CA SER A 10 37.64 -51.99 -9.88
C SER A 10 37.04 -50.68 -10.41
N PHE A 11 37.64 -50.08 -11.45
CA PHE A 11 37.20 -48.80 -12.04
C PHE A 11 35.83 -48.88 -12.74
N SER A 12 35.52 -50.04 -13.33
CA SER A 12 34.25 -50.33 -14.00
C SER A 12 33.05 -50.27 -13.04
N ASP A 13 33.23 -50.76 -11.81
CA ASP A 13 32.17 -50.85 -10.79
C ASP A 13 31.78 -49.48 -10.21
N TRP A 14 32.61 -48.44 -10.40
CA TRP A 14 32.30 -47.07 -9.97
C TRP A 14 31.32 -46.35 -10.89
N PHE A 15 31.27 -46.69 -12.19
CA PHE A 15 30.38 -46.03 -13.14
C PHE A 15 28.88 -46.13 -12.78
N PRO A 16 28.33 -47.30 -12.39
CA PRO A 16 26.93 -47.37 -11.96
C PRO A 16 26.67 -46.59 -10.66
N LEU A 17 27.63 -46.54 -9.73
CA LEU A 17 27.55 -45.72 -8.52
C LEU A 17 27.53 -44.22 -8.85
N ILE A 18 28.39 -43.76 -9.75
CA ILE A 18 28.41 -42.36 -10.20
C ILE A 18 27.12 -42.03 -10.96
N GLY A 19 26.66 -42.92 -11.84
CA GLY A 19 25.43 -42.74 -12.60
C GLY A 19 24.19 -42.62 -11.70
N THR A 20 24.05 -43.52 -10.72
CA THR A 20 22.96 -43.46 -9.74
C THR A 20 23.03 -42.20 -8.87
N LEU A 21 24.24 -41.79 -8.44
CA LEU A 21 24.44 -40.56 -7.69
C LEU A 21 24.00 -39.31 -8.50
N LEU A 22 24.34 -39.25 -9.79
CA LEU A 22 23.94 -38.15 -10.67
C LEU A 22 22.42 -38.07 -10.86
N VAL A 23 21.75 -39.22 -11.03
CA VAL A 23 20.28 -39.28 -11.14
C VAL A 23 19.60 -38.80 -9.85
N VAL A 24 20.09 -39.25 -8.69
CA VAL A 24 19.58 -38.78 -7.39
C VAL A 24 19.81 -37.28 -7.22
N LEU A 25 20.98 -36.76 -7.59
CA LEU A 25 21.29 -35.33 -7.53
C LEU A 25 20.37 -34.52 -8.45
N ALA A 26 20.16 -34.97 -9.69
CA ALA A 26 19.25 -34.32 -10.63
C ALA A 26 17.80 -34.34 -10.12
N GLY A 27 17.36 -35.45 -9.51
CA GLY A 27 16.07 -35.57 -8.86
C GLY A 27 15.89 -34.59 -7.69
N LEU A 28 16.90 -34.43 -6.84
CA LEU A 28 16.91 -33.47 -5.73
C LEU A 28 16.89 -32.02 -6.23
N ILE A 29 17.65 -31.69 -7.28
CA ILE A 29 17.64 -30.37 -7.91
C ILE A 29 16.25 -30.07 -8.50
N GLY A 30 15.66 -31.04 -9.20
CA GLY A 30 14.30 -30.92 -9.74
C GLY A 30 13.26 -30.71 -8.64
N LEU A 31 13.32 -31.48 -7.57
CA LEU A 31 12.41 -31.36 -6.43
C LEU A 31 12.53 -30.02 -5.72
N THR A 32 13.76 -29.55 -5.46
CA THR A 32 13.99 -28.25 -4.82
C THR A 32 13.53 -27.09 -5.71
N ALA A 33 13.67 -27.20 -7.04
CA ALA A 33 13.14 -26.22 -7.98
C ALA A 33 11.60 -26.18 -7.97
N VAL A 34 10.93 -27.33 -7.96
CA VAL A 34 9.46 -27.42 -7.90
C VAL A 34 8.92 -26.87 -6.58
N LEU A 35 9.48 -27.30 -5.45
CA LEU A 35 9.08 -26.81 -4.12
C LEU A 35 9.34 -25.31 -3.98
N GLY A 36 10.46 -24.82 -4.52
CA GLY A 36 10.78 -23.39 -4.57
C GLY A 36 9.79 -22.60 -5.43
N ALA A 37 9.39 -23.12 -6.59
CA ALA A 37 8.42 -22.48 -7.46
C ALA A 37 7.02 -22.42 -6.82
N ASP A 38 6.59 -23.51 -6.18
CA ASP A 38 5.29 -23.56 -5.51
C ASP A 38 5.25 -22.64 -4.28
N SER A 39 6.30 -22.62 -3.46
CA SER A 39 6.45 -21.66 -2.36
C SER A 39 6.38 -20.21 -2.86
N ARG A 40 7.05 -19.88 -3.98
CA ARG A 40 6.97 -18.54 -4.58
C ARG A 40 5.56 -18.20 -5.07
N ARG A 41 4.84 -19.17 -5.66
CA ARG A 41 3.44 -18.98 -6.10
C ARG A 41 2.52 -18.72 -4.92
N ARG A 42 2.60 -19.51 -3.86
CA ARG A 42 1.79 -19.33 -2.63
C ARG A 42 2.07 -17.98 -1.96
N HIS A 43 3.34 -17.58 -1.88
CA HIS A 43 3.68 -16.26 -1.33
C HIS A 43 3.13 -15.10 -2.19
N ASN A 44 3.23 -15.20 -3.51
CA ASN A 44 2.64 -14.19 -4.39
C ASN A 44 1.10 -14.18 -4.29
N ALA A 45 0.44 -15.34 -4.17
CA ALA A 45 -1.01 -15.41 -3.99
C ALA A 45 -1.46 -14.72 -2.69
N ARG A 46 -0.78 -15.00 -1.56
CA ARG A 46 -1.07 -14.32 -0.28
C ARG A 46 -0.91 -12.81 -0.36
N PHE A 47 0.11 -12.34 -1.08
CA PHE A 47 0.34 -10.92 -1.29
C PHE A 47 -0.76 -10.30 -2.17
N ASP A 48 -1.22 -11.02 -3.19
CA ASP A 48 -2.31 -10.57 -4.07
C ASP A 48 -3.63 -10.45 -3.33
N ASP A 49 -3.93 -11.42 -2.46
CA ASP A 49 -5.11 -11.41 -1.59
C ASP A 49 -5.06 -10.23 -0.62
N ALA A 50 -3.88 -9.95 -0.03
CA ALA A 50 -3.70 -8.80 0.84
C ALA A 50 -3.89 -7.47 0.09
N LEU A 51 -3.35 -7.34 -1.12
CA LEU A 51 -3.58 -6.16 -1.97
C LEU A 51 -5.05 -6.00 -2.37
N ALA A 52 -5.75 -7.09 -2.63
CA ALA A 52 -7.20 -7.05 -2.88
C ALA A 52 -7.94 -6.49 -1.66
N GLY A 53 -7.55 -6.89 -0.44
CA GLY A 53 -8.04 -6.31 0.81
C GLY A 53 -7.83 -4.79 0.88
N VAL A 54 -6.62 -4.31 0.54
CA VAL A 54 -6.31 -2.86 0.48
C VAL A 54 -7.22 -2.13 -0.52
N MET A 55 -7.40 -2.68 -1.73
CA MET A 55 -8.26 -2.07 -2.75
C MET A 55 -9.73 -1.99 -2.32
N VAL A 56 -10.23 -3.01 -1.61
CA VAL A 56 -11.59 -3.01 -1.03
C VAL A 56 -11.71 -1.98 0.09
N ALA A 57 -10.71 -1.91 0.99
CA ALA A 57 -10.71 -0.95 2.08
C ALA A 57 -10.66 0.51 1.58
N LEU A 58 -9.88 0.80 0.53
CA LEU A 58 -9.86 2.10 -0.14
C LEU A 58 -11.24 2.46 -0.70
N GLY A 59 -11.93 1.51 -1.34
CA GLY A 59 -13.29 1.71 -1.86
C GLY A 59 -14.29 2.02 -0.76
N ARG A 60 -14.33 1.18 0.29
CA ARG A 60 -15.22 1.39 1.45
C ARG A 60 -14.96 2.72 2.15
N ARG A 61 -13.70 3.13 2.26
CA ARG A 61 -13.35 4.43 2.84
C ARG A 61 -13.88 5.58 1.99
N ALA A 62 -13.74 5.51 0.67
CA ALA A 62 -14.30 6.51 -0.23
C ALA A 62 -15.82 6.63 -0.09
N GLU A 63 -16.52 5.48 -0.07
CA GLU A 63 -17.98 5.41 0.15
C GLU A 63 -18.39 6.00 1.50
N ALA A 64 -17.66 5.67 2.58
CA ALA A 64 -17.93 6.19 3.92
C ALA A 64 -17.71 7.72 4.01
N LEU A 65 -16.63 8.22 3.40
CA LEU A 65 -16.34 9.66 3.33
C LEU A 65 -17.39 10.41 2.50
N GLU A 66 -17.86 9.82 1.41
CA GLU A 66 -18.93 10.38 0.59
C GLU A 66 -20.26 10.41 1.35
N ALA A 67 -20.63 9.33 2.04
CA ALA A 67 -21.83 9.30 2.87
C ALA A 67 -21.76 10.34 4.00
N TRP A 68 -20.60 10.49 4.64
CA TRP A 68 -20.37 11.49 5.68
C TRP A 68 -20.48 12.93 5.13
N SER A 69 -19.87 13.22 3.98
CA SER A 69 -19.91 14.57 3.39
C SER A 69 -21.31 15.00 2.94
N HIS A 70 -22.15 14.06 2.51
CA HIS A 70 -23.55 14.33 2.18
C HIS A 70 -24.44 14.45 3.43
N GLY A 71 -24.18 13.65 4.48
CA GLY A 71 -24.93 13.70 5.75
C GLY A 71 -24.76 15.03 6.51
N ASP A 72 -23.61 15.68 6.39
CA ASP A 72 -23.35 17.00 6.98
C ASP A 72 -24.16 18.12 6.28
N GLN A 73 -24.33 18.02 4.95
CA GLN A 73 -25.11 18.99 4.16
C GLN A 73 -26.61 18.95 4.50
N ASP A 74 -27.16 17.77 4.75
CA ASP A 74 -28.57 17.62 5.14
C ASP A 74 -28.81 18.05 6.60
N SER A 75 -27.82 17.88 7.46
CA SER A 75 -27.86 18.32 8.87
C SER A 75 -27.86 19.85 9.01
N GLY A 76 -27.20 20.57 8.11
CA GLY A 76 -27.22 22.04 8.04
C GLY A 76 -28.61 22.65 7.80
N ARG A 77 -29.56 21.88 7.23
CA ARG A 77 -30.97 22.32 7.04
C ARG A 77 -31.88 21.97 8.23
N ASN A 78 -31.50 21.01 9.07
CA ASN A 78 -32.29 20.47 10.18
C ASN A 78 -31.50 20.45 11.51
N ALA A 79 -30.78 21.53 11.80
CA ALA A 79 -29.73 21.62 12.82
C ALA A 79 -30.20 21.60 14.31
N VAL A 80 -31.13 20.73 14.69
CA VAL A 80 -31.52 20.53 16.11
C VAL A 80 -31.26 19.10 16.61
N ARG A 81 -30.94 18.11 15.77
CA ARG A 81 -30.71 16.74 16.27
C ARG A 81 -29.49 16.08 15.67
N VAL A 82 -28.67 15.56 16.59
CA VAL A 82 -27.53 14.64 16.42
C VAL A 82 -26.17 15.29 16.16
N ARG A 83 -25.66 15.93 17.23
CA ARG A 83 -24.26 16.30 17.43
C ARG A 83 -23.38 15.06 17.71
N SER A 84 -23.32 14.11 16.78
CA SER A 84 -22.40 12.94 16.92
C SER A 84 -21.65 12.54 15.65
N MET A 85 -21.75 13.28 14.55
CA MET A 85 -20.95 13.06 13.33
C MET A 85 -19.82 14.09 13.14
N THR A 86 -19.27 14.63 14.24
CA THR A 86 -18.25 15.70 14.18
C THR A 86 -16.91 15.26 13.60
N GLU A 87 -16.62 13.96 13.52
CA GLU A 87 -15.35 13.44 13.02
C GLU A 87 -15.54 12.58 11.76
N PRO A 88 -14.64 12.68 10.77
CA PRO A 88 -14.68 11.85 9.58
C PRO A 88 -14.48 10.37 9.93
N PRO A 89 -14.96 9.45 9.08
CA PRO A 89 -14.81 8.01 9.31
C PRO A 89 -13.35 7.58 9.44
N SER A 90 -13.10 6.72 10.43
CA SER A 90 -11.78 6.18 10.77
C SER A 90 -11.14 5.41 9.61
N ASP A 91 -9.81 5.43 9.52
CA ASP A 91 -8.98 4.70 8.55
C ASP A 91 -8.44 3.35 9.06
N VAL A 92 -8.84 2.90 10.26
CA VAL A 92 -8.28 1.71 10.90
C VAL A 92 -8.34 0.46 10.02
N ASP A 93 -9.44 0.24 9.29
CA ASP A 93 -9.57 -0.91 8.38
C ASP A 93 -8.56 -0.84 7.23
N LEU A 94 -8.39 0.34 6.63
CA LEU A 94 -7.42 0.56 5.56
C LEU A 94 -5.99 0.35 6.07
N GLN A 95 -5.67 0.90 7.24
CA GLN A 95 -4.36 0.75 7.85
C GLN A 95 -4.06 -0.72 8.17
N THR A 96 -5.04 -1.45 8.71
CA THR A 96 -4.91 -2.89 8.99
C THR A 96 -4.61 -3.68 7.71
N HIS A 97 -5.31 -3.40 6.62
CA HIS A 97 -5.05 -4.06 5.34
C HIS A 97 -3.69 -3.70 4.74
N LEU A 98 -3.24 -2.45 4.90
CA LEU A 98 -1.90 -2.01 4.48
C LEU A 98 -0.80 -2.70 5.28
N ASP A 99 -0.98 -2.88 6.59
CA ASP A 99 -0.04 -3.59 7.45
C ASP A 99 0.06 -5.07 7.06
N ILE A 100 -1.09 -5.73 6.84
CA ILE A 100 -1.11 -7.12 6.34
C ILE A 100 -0.42 -7.22 4.98
N ALA A 101 -0.66 -6.28 4.06
CA ALA A 101 -0.01 -6.25 2.76
C ALA A 101 1.50 -6.01 2.87
N CYS A 102 1.96 -5.16 3.79
CA CYS A 102 3.38 -4.96 4.09
C CYS A 102 4.05 -6.22 4.65
N MET A 103 3.39 -6.92 5.60
CA MET A 103 3.91 -8.15 6.20
C MET A 103 4.00 -9.31 5.20
N THR A 104 3.02 -9.40 4.29
CA THR A 104 2.96 -10.45 3.26
C THR A 104 3.78 -10.13 2.01
N ALA A 105 4.28 -8.90 1.87
CA ALA A 105 5.04 -8.46 0.71
C ALA A 105 6.36 -9.25 0.53
N PRO A 106 6.58 -9.84 -0.66
CA PRO A 106 7.89 -10.33 -1.05
C PRO A 106 8.95 -9.23 -0.94
N ARG A 107 10.20 -9.58 -0.62
CA ARG A 107 11.30 -8.60 -0.43
C ARG A 107 11.38 -7.54 -1.54
N ARG A 108 11.18 -7.94 -2.81
CA ARG A 108 11.20 -7.06 -3.99
C ARG A 108 10.09 -5.98 -4.02
N HIS A 109 9.02 -6.15 -3.24
CA HIS A 109 7.85 -5.26 -3.22
C HIS A 109 7.75 -4.44 -1.92
N ARG A 110 8.57 -4.72 -0.90
CA ARG A 110 8.48 -4.05 0.41
C ARG A 110 8.56 -2.53 0.33
N SER A 111 9.54 -1.99 -0.39
CA SER A 111 9.68 -0.53 -0.49
C SER A 111 8.47 0.12 -1.18
N THR A 112 7.89 -0.56 -2.17
CA THR A 112 6.69 -0.10 -2.88
C THR A 112 5.47 -0.12 -1.95
N MET A 113 5.35 -1.12 -1.08
CA MET A 113 4.29 -1.17 -0.07
C MET A 113 4.43 -0.09 1.00
N HIS A 114 5.67 0.21 1.42
CA HIS A 114 5.90 1.35 2.32
C HIS A 114 5.49 2.67 1.69
N MET A 115 5.77 2.89 0.39
CA MET A 115 5.31 4.09 -0.31
C MET A 115 3.79 4.15 -0.44
N LEU A 116 3.12 3.03 -0.73
CA LEU A 116 1.66 2.98 -0.78
C LEU A 116 1.04 3.29 0.59
N THR A 117 1.64 2.77 1.66
CA THR A 117 1.23 3.06 3.04
C THR A 117 1.42 4.53 3.35
N ASN A 118 2.60 5.10 3.06
CA ASN A 118 2.88 6.52 3.27
C ASN A 118 1.90 7.42 2.51
N ALA A 119 1.64 7.12 1.22
CA ALA A 119 0.67 7.87 0.43
C ALA A 119 -0.74 7.79 1.02
N SER A 120 -1.15 6.62 1.52
CA SER A 120 -2.46 6.43 2.15
C SER A 120 -2.59 7.18 3.48
N THR A 121 -1.52 7.20 4.29
CA THR A 121 -1.46 7.97 5.54
C THR A 121 -1.45 9.47 5.25
N MET A 122 -0.64 9.95 4.32
CA MET A 122 -0.64 11.36 3.92
C MET A 122 -2.02 11.78 3.39
N MET A 123 -2.70 10.88 2.69
CA MET A 123 -4.03 11.17 2.21
C MET A 123 -5.04 11.46 3.33
N SER A 124 -4.94 10.80 4.49
CA SER A 124 -5.91 11.01 5.58
C SER A 124 -5.83 12.42 6.19
N HIS A 125 -4.74 13.15 5.96
CA HIS A 125 -4.57 14.56 6.34
C HIS A 125 -5.14 15.55 5.30
N GLY A 126 -5.48 15.10 4.09
CA GLY A 126 -6.02 15.94 3.03
C GLY A 126 -7.50 16.30 3.21
N ARG A 127 -8.04 17.16 2.34
CA ARG A 127 -9.48 17.49 2.32
C ARG A 127 -10.34 16.28 1.95
N VAL A 128 -11.52 16.14 2.55
CA VAL A 128 -12.42 14.97 2.37
C VAL A 128 -12.75 14.71 0.90
N ASP A 129 -13.18 15.71 0.12
CA ASP A 129 -13.49 15.53 -1.32
C ASP A 129 -12.29 14.98 -2.11
N TRP A 130 -11.10 15.44 -1.74
CA TRP A 130 -9.86 14.99 -2.37
C TRP A 130 -9.50 13.57 -1.92
N GLN A 131 -9.73 13.21 -0.65
CA GLN A 131 -9.55 11.85 -0.14
C GLN A 131 -10.44 10.84 -0.89
N ILE A 132 -11.70 11.20 -1.19
CA ILE A 132 -12.65 10.35 -1.92
C ILE A 132 -12.09 10.03 -3.31
N VAL A 133 -11.74 11.05 -4.08
CA VAL A 133 -11.20 10.90 -5.45
C VAL A 133 -9.90 10.10 -5.43
N ARG A 134 -8.97 10.42 -4.52
CA ARG A 134 -7.67 9.77 -4.47
C ARG A 134 -7.71 8.34 -3.95
N SER A 135 -8.68 7.97 -3.13
CA SER A 135 -8.87 6.58 -2.70
C SER A 135 -9.25 5.69 -3.88
N ALA A 136 -10.15 6.19 -4.75
CA ALA A 136 -10.49 5.51 -6.01
C ALA A 136 -9.29 5.42 -6.97
N ASP A 137 -8.52 6.51 -7.10
CA ASP A 137 -7.31 6.53 -7.93
C ASP A 137 -6.24 5.56 -7.42
N LEU A 138 -5.96 5.52 -6.11
CA LEU A 138 -5.01 4.58 -5.51
C LEU A 138 -5.42 3.12 -5.74
N SER A 139 -6.71 2.80 -5.60
CA SER A 139 -7.22 1.46 -5.88
C SER A 139 -6.99 1.09 -7.35
N ARG A 140 -7.29 2.00 -8.29
CA ARG A 140 -7.05 1.83 -9.73
C ARG A 140 -5.55 1.71 -10.07
N LEU A 141 -4.70 2.54 -9.47
CA LEU A 141 -3.25 2.52 -9.67
C LEU A 141 -2.64 1.21 -9.15
N THR A 142 -3.04 0.79 -7.95
CA THR A 142 -2.61 -0.49 -7.36
C THR A 142 -3.01 -1.66 -8.26
N ARG A 143 -4.25 -1.66 -8.78
CA ARG A 143 -4.70 -2.65 -9.75
C ARG A 143 -3.85 -2.65 -11.01
N LYS A 144 -3.63 -1.49 -11.64
CA LYS A 144 -2.81 -1.35 -12.87
C LYS A 144 -1.39 -1.86 -12.67
N TRP A 145 -0.76 -1.49 -11.55
CA TRP A 145 0.57 -1.98 -11.20
C TRP A 145 0.56 -3.50 -11.06
N ARG A 146 -0.45 -4.04 -10.37
CA ARG A 146 -0.53 -5.47 -10.12
C ARG A 146 -0.79 -6.28 -11.39
N THR A 147 -1.60 -5.77 -12.31
CA THR A 147 -1.83 -6.37 -13.63
C THR A 147 -0.74 -6.05 -14.65
N ARG A 148 0.35 -5.38 -14.24
CA ARG A 148 1.48 -4.98 -15.10
C ARG A 148 1.09 -4.06 -16.27
N VAL A 149 0.00 -3.33 -16.13
CA VAL A 149 -0.40 -2.28 -17.08
C VAL A 149 0.54 -1.08 -16.95
N ILE A 150 1.01 -0.81 -15.73
CA ILE A 150 2.09 0.13 -15.44
C ILE A 150 3.23 -0.64 -14.75
N ASP A 151 4.45 -0.18 -14.95
CA ASP A 151 5.60 -0.77 -14.26
C ASP A 151 5.72 -0.24 -12.81
N ARG A 152 6.72 -0.74 -12.09
CA ARG A 152 6.98 -0.32 -10.70
C ARG A 152 7.45 1.13 -10.62
N ALA A 153 8.25 1.60 -11.57
CA ALA A 153 8.82 2.95 -11.53
C ALA A 153 7.74 4.00 -11.73
N GLU A 154 6.84 3.79 -12.70
CA GLU A 154 5.66 4.61 -12.91
C GLU A 154 4.76 4.57 -11.68
N PHE A 155 4.44 3.40 -11.14
CA PHE A 155 3.60 3.30 -9.94
C PHE A 155 4.17 4.10 -8.76
N VAL A 156 5.47 3.95 -8.49
CA VAL A 156 6.18 4.70 -7.45
C VAL A 156 6.15 6.22 -7.72
N SER A 157 6.38 6.65 -8.96
CA SER A 157 6.31 8.06 -9.34
C SER A 157 4.90 8.64 -9.15
N ARG A 158 3.85 7.87 -9.40
CA ARG A 158 2.46 8.29 -9.16
C ARG A 158 2.15 8.42 -7.67
N LEU A 159 2.68 7.52 -6.83
CA LEU A 159 2.53 7.61 -5.37
C LEU A 159 3.25 8.85 -4.81
N ASP A 160 4.45 9.14 -5.30
CA ASP A 160 5.21 10.33 -4.92
C ASP A 160 4.48 11.63 -5.32
N ALA A 161 3.85 11.65 -6.48
CA ALA A 161 3.03 12.78 -6.91
C ALA A 161 1.84 13.06 -5.96
N ILE A 162 1.23 12.02 -5.38
CA ILE A 162 0.16 12.17 -4.38
C ILE A 162 0.73 12.84 -3.11
N GLU A 163 1.90 12.40 -2.64
CA GLU A 163 2.57 13.00 -1.48
C GLU A 163 2.89 14.49 -1.70
N VAL A 164 3.38 14.85 -2.88
CA VAL A 164 3.64 16.25 -3.25
C VAL A 164 2.35 17.08 -3.25
N GLU A 165 1.25 16.52 -3.77
CA GLU A 165 -0.04 17.20 -3.82
C GLU A 165 -0.64 17.44 -2.42
N VAL A 166 -0.56 16.45 -1.52
CA VAL A 166 -0.99 16.60 -0.11
C VAL A 166 -0.24 17.75 0.54
N ARG A 167 1.09 17.76 0.45
CA ARG A 167 1.92 18.83 1.02
C ARG A 167 1.60 20.19 0.43
N ALA A 168 1.24 20.26 -0.86
CA ALA A 168 0.82 21.51 -1.48
C ALA A 168 -0.51 22.00 -0.89
N GLN A 169 -1.46 21.09 -0.63
CA GLN A 169 -2.73 21.43 0.01
C GLN A 169 -2.57 21.88 1.46
N GLU A 170 -1.75 21.19 2.24
CA GLU A 170 -1.46 21.58 3.63
C GLU A 170 -0.90 23.01 3.71
N ARG A 171 -0.01 23.40 2.79
CA ARG A 171 0.52 24.77 2.73
C ARG A 171 -0.55 25.81 2.41
N VAL A 172 -1.52 25.47 1.56
CA VAL A 172 -2.62 26.38 1.21
C VAL A 172 -3.61 26.50 2.38
N ALA A 173 -3.89 25.40 3.08
CA ALA A 173 -4.73 25.40 4.27
C ALA A 173 -4.10 26.25 5.38
N ASN A 174 -2.85 26.00 5.73
CA ASN A 174 -2.15 26.77 6.77
C ASN A 174 -2.08 28.27 6.46
N ARG A 175 -1.91 28.65 5.18
CA ARG A 175 -1.91 30.06 4.79
C ARG A 175 -3.27 30.74 5.01
N ARG A 176 -4.37 30.02 4.77
CA ARG A 176 -5.72 30.58 5.01
C ARG A 176 -5.96 30.82 6.49
N ASP A 177 -5.56 29.88 7.34
CA ASP A 177 -5.73 30.01 8.79
C ASP A 177 -4.95 31.23 9.34
N ASP A 178 -3.75 31.48 8.82
CA ASP A 178 -2.95 32.67 9.16
C ASP A 178 -3.64 33.98 8.72
N ASP A 179 -4.23 34.02 7.52
CA ASP A 179 -4.93 35.18 6.98
C ASP A 179 -6.25 35.47 7.73
N ASP A 180 -7.00 34.43 8.09
CA ASP A 180 -8.24 34.54 8.86
C ASP A 180 -7.94 35.03 10.29
N PHE A 181 -6.89 34.51 10.93
CA PHE A 181 -6.44 34.98 12.24
C PHE A 181 -5.97 36.44 12.22
N ALA A 182 -5.24 36.85 11.18
CA ALA A 182 -4.84 38.25 11.00
C ALA A 182 -6.06 39.18 10.82
N THR A 183 -7.07 38.72 10.08
CA THR A 183 -8.31 39.46 9.85
C THR A 183 -9.14 39.60 11.13
N GLU A 184 -9.22 38.55 11.96
CA GLU A 184 -9.86 38.60 13.27
C GLU A 184 -9.15 39.55 14.24
N GLN A 185 -7.81 39.59 14.26
CA GLN A 185 -7.07 40.56 15.09
C GLN A 185 -7.33 42.01 14.67
N LEU A 186 -7.33 42.28 13.37
CA LEU A 186 -7.56 43.63 12.84
C LEU A 186 -8.99 44.12 13.12
N THR A 187 -9.99 43.23 12.98
CA THR A 187 -11.40 43.56 13.25
C THR A 187 -11.72 43.61 14.75
N GLY A 188 -11.05 42.79 15.56
CA GLY A 188 -11.17 42.81 17.03
C GLY A 188 -10.61 44.08 17.67
N LEU A 189 -9.54 44.66 17.11
CA LEU A 189 -8.97 45.94 17.56
C LEU A 189 -9.89 47.13 17.23
N SER A 190 -10.64 47.08 16.13
CA SER A 190 -11.57 48.14 15.73
C SER A 190 -12.81 48.27 16.64
N LYS A 191 -13.11 47.26 17.48
CA LYS A 191 -14.29 47.26 18.36
C LYS A 191 -13.99 47.68 19.81
N ARG A 192 -12.76 48.09 20.15
CA ARG A 192 -12.49 48.67 21.47
C ARG A 192 -13.03 50.10 21.51
N PRO A 193 -14.07 50.40 22.32
CA PRO A 193 -14.54 51.76 22.47
C PRO A 193 -13.40 52.62 23.03
N LEU A 194 -13.09 53.70 22.35
CA LEU A 194 -12.25 54.78 22.89
C LEU A 194 -12.98 55.34 24.11
N LEU A 195 -12.60 54.84 25.29
CA LEU A 195 -12.90 55.50 26.56
C LEU A 195 -12.05 56.78 26.58
N ILE A 196 -12.66 57.87 26.10
CA ILE A 196 -12.21 59.25 26.31
C ILE A 196 -12.99 59.80 27.50
#